data_AF-A0A8C0MBD8-F1
#
_entry.id   AF-A0A8C0MBD8-F1
#
_cell.length_a   1.000
_cell.length_b   1.000
_cell.length_c   1.000
_cell.angle_alpha   90.00
_cell.angle_beta   90.00
_cell.angle_gamma   90.00
#
_symmetry.space_group_name_H-M   'P 1'
#
loop_
_entity.id
_entity.type
_entity.pdbx_description
1 polymer ?
#
loop_
_entity_poly.entity_id
_entity_poly.type
_entity_poly.pdbx_seq_one_letter_code
_entity_poly.pdbx_strand_id
1 'polypeptide(L)'
;MAETAKLQLFVKASEDGESVGHCPSCQRLFMLLLLKGVPFTLTTVDTRRSLDVLKDFAPGSQLPILLYDGDAKTDTLQIEEFLEETLGPPEFPSLAPRYRESTTAGNDVFHRFSAFIKNPVPAQDNALYQLLLRALTRLDGYLRRPLEHELAQEPQLQESRRRFLDGDQLTLADCSLLPKLYIMDTVCTHFRQVPIPAELCGVRRYLESALQVKEFKYTCPCSAEILAAYRMAVHPRYPLPTADRHPVCFSTAP
;
A
#
# COMPACT_ATOMS: atom_id res chain seq x y z
N MET A 1 19.22 29.53 -14.64
CA MET A 1 19.24 28.11 -14.27
C MET A 1 18.41 28.02 -13.01
N ALA A 2 17.22 27.42 -13.05
CA ALA A 2 16.40 27.29 -11.85
C ALA A 2 17.12 26.35 -10.88
N GLU A 3 17.36 26.81 -9.65
CA GLU A 3 17.77 25.93 -8.56
C GLU A 3 16.73 24.81 -8.47
N THR A 4 17.14 23.56 -8.70
CA THR A 4 16.25 22.42 -8.54
C THR A 4 15.88 22.34 -7.06
N ALA A 5 14.60 22.55 -6.76
CA ALA A 5 14.07 22.47 -5.40
C ALA A 5 14.52 21.17 -4.72
N LYS A 6 15.01 21.26 -3.49
CA LYS A 6 15.52 20.11 -2.74
C LYS A 6 14.35 19.37 -2.11
N LEU A 7 13.93 18.29 -2.77
CA LEU A 7 12.84 17.43 -2.32
C LEU A 7 13.40 16.23 -1.54
N GLN A 8 12.95 16.05 -0.30
CA GLN A 8 13.35 14.92 0.54
C GLN A 8 12.11 14.27 1.17
N LEU A 9 11.99 12.95 1.03
CA LEU A 9 10.91 12.16 1.60
C LEU A 9 11.44 11.32 2.77
N PHE A 10 10.87 11.53 3.95
CA PHE A 10 11.15 10.75 5.14
C PHE A 10 10.09 9.66 5.29
N VAL A 11 10.51 8.40 5.23
CA VAL A 11 9.65 7.22 5.37
C VAL A 11 10.07 6.40 6.57
N LYS A 12 9.18 5.54 7.04
CA LYS A 12 9.48 4.64 8.15
C LYS A 12 10.54 3.61 7.73
N ALA A 13 11.57 3.43 8.54
CA ALA A 13 12.54 2.35 8.38
C ALA A 13 11.95 1.00 8.82
N SER A 14 12.43 -0.07 8.19
CA SER A 14 12.24 -1.47 8.59
C SER A 14 12.97 -1.75 9.91
N GLU A 15 12.81 -2.95 10.48
CA GLU A 15 13.50 -3.35 11.70
C GLU A 15 15.04 -3.39 11.59
N ASP A 16 15.55 -3.50 10.36
CA ASP A 16 16.99 -3.39 10.07
C ASP A 16 17.52 -1.96 10.21
N GLY A 17 16.65 -0.96 10.30
CA GLY A 17 16.99 0.46 10.40
C GLY A 17 17.41 1.12 9.08
N GLU A 18 17.44 0.37 7.97
CA GLU A 18 17.94 0.85 6.67
C GLU A 18 16.87 0.75 5.57
N SER A 19 16.18 -0.39 5.46
CA SER A 19 15.21 -0.66 4.41
C SER A 19 13.87 0.07 4.64
N VAL A 20 13.01 0.12 3.62
CA VAL A 20 11.66 0.66 3.75
C VAL A 20 10.80 -0.26 4.64
N GLY A 21 10.25 0.29 5.71
CA GLY A 21 9.43 -0.42 6.68
C GLY A 21 7.93 -0.43 6.34
N HIS A 22 7.17 -1.21 7.11
CA HIS A 22 5.71 -1.28 6.94
C HIS A 22 5.02 0.06 7.29
N CYS A 23 4.58 0.79 6.26
CA CYS A 23 3.82 2.04 6.36
C CYS A 23 3.05 2.33 5.04
N PRO A 24 1.73 2.06 4.96
CA PRO A 24 0.95 2.28 3.73
C PRO A 24 1.00 3.72 3.22
N SER A 25 0.94 4.70 4.13
CA SER A 25 1.01 6.13 3.77
C SER A 25 2.38 6.52 3.22
N CYS A 26 3.45 5.95 3.76
CA CYS A 26 4.81 6.18 3.29
C CYS A 26 4.99 5.61 1.88
N GLN A 27 4.50 4.39 1.65
CA GLN A 27 4.53 3.78 0.32
C GLN A 27 3.72 4.60 -0.69
N ARG A 28 2.53 5.12 -0.32
CA ARG A 28 1.71 5.99 -1.16
C ARG A 28 2.48 7.20 -1.69
N LEU A 29 3.13 7.97 -0.81
CA LEU A 29 3.89 9.16 -1.24
C LEU A 29 5.17 8.81 -1.99
N PHE A 30 5.81 7.69 -1.64
CA PHE A 30 6.99 7.23 -2.36
C PHE A 30 6.60 6.84 -3.81
N MET A 31 5.50 6.12 -4.01
CA MET A 31 4.97 5.83 -5.35
C MET A 31 4.66 7.11 -6.13
N LEU A 32 4.00 8.09 -5.49
CA LEU A 32 3.66 9.38 -6.10
C LEU A 32 4.91 10.07 -6.65
N LEU A 33 5.97 10.22 -5.85
CA LEU A 33 7.20 10.88 -6.28
C LEU A 33 7.90 10.12 -7.42
N LEU A 34 7.92 8.79 -7.38
CA LEU A 34 8.46 7.98 -8.48
C LEU A 34 7.67 8.18 -9.78
N LEU A 35 6.34 8.26 -9.70
CA LEU A 35 5.46 8.50 -10.85
C LEU A 35 5.59 9.92 -11.42
N LYS A 36 5.87 10.91 -10.58
CA LYS A 36 6.20 12.28 -11.03
C LYS A 36 7.52 12.33 -11.79
N GLY A 37 8.44 11.38 -11.55
CA GLY A 37 9.75 11.36 -12.19
C GLY A 37 10.67 12.50 -11.75
N VAL A 38 10.36 13.13 -10.61
CA VAL A 38 11.18 14.20 -10.01
C VAL A 38 12.35 13.57 -9.24
N PRO A 39 13.57 14.15 -9.28
CA PRO A 39 14.64 13.72 -8.39
C PRO A 39 14.31 14.09 -6.94
N PHE A 40 14.53 13.15 -6.01
CA PHE A 40 14.37 13.38 -4.57
C PHE A 40 15.31 12.50 -3.77
N THR A 41 15.53 12.89 -2.51
CA THR A 41 16.25 12.07 -1.53
C THR A 41 15.26 11.28 -0.70
N LEU A 42 15.44 9.96 -0.60
CA LEU A 42 14.69 9.13 0.33
C LEU A 42 15.49 8.94 1.62
N THR A 43 14.88 9.21 2.76
CA THR A 43 15.47 8.96 4.08
C THR A 43 14.57 8.03 4.88
N THR A 44 15.12 6.89 5.29
CA THR A 44 14.43 5.97 6.20
C THR A 44 14.68 6.41 7.65
N VAL A 45 13.61 6.45 8.44
CA VAL A 45 13.64 6.91 9.84
C VAL A 45 13.27 5.75 10.75
N ASP A 46 14.23 5.31 11.57
CA ASP A 46 13.98 4.41 12.67
C ASP A 46 13.29 5.17 13.81
N THR A 47 11.97 5.00 13.91
CA THR A 47 11.15 5.67 14.93
C THR A 47 11.44 5.18 16.36
N ARG A 48 12.20 4.09 16.54
CA ARG A 48 12.57 3.55 17.86
C ARG A 48 13.88 4.16 18.37
N ARG A 49 14.77 4.59 17.46
CA ARG A 49 16.14 5.02 17.79
C ARG A 49 16.47 6.47 17.40
N SER A 50 15.80 7.01 16.39
CA SER A 50 16.24 8.23 15.69
C SER A 50 15.15 9.28 15.53
N LEU A 51 14.30 9.47 16.55
CA LEU A 51 13.31 10.56 16.57
C LEU A 51 13.95 11.96 16.60
N ASP A 52 15.22 12.05 17.03
CA ASP A 52 15.95 13.31 17.15
C ASP A 52 16.13 14.01 15.80
N VAL A 53 16.26 13.25 14.70
CA VAL A 53 16.38 13.81 13.34
C VAL A 53 15.15 14.64 12.96
N LEU A 54 13.97 14.26 13.45
CA LEU A 54 12.72 14.97 13.15
C LEU A 54 12.49 16.17 14.07
N LYS A 55 13.18 16.29 15.21
CA LYS A 55 12.91 17.35 16.20
C LYS A 55 13.16 18.74 15.65
N ASP A 56 14.11 18.86 14.72
CA ASP A 56 14.53 20.16 14.19
C ASP A 56 13.54 20.75 13.18
N PHE A 57 12.73 19.93 12.51
CA PHE A 57 11.83 20.39 11.44
C PHE A 57 10.39 19.87 11.51
N ALA A 58 10.12 18.76 12.21
CA ALA A 58 8.79 18.17 12.33
C ALA A 58 8.62 17.44 13.69
N PRO A 59 8.73 18.15 14.83
CA PRO A 59 8.69 17.55 16.15
C PRO A 59 7.32 16.92 16.44
N GLY A 60 7.32 15.62 16.77
CA GLY A 60 6.11 14.88 17.12
C GLY A 60 5.22 14.48 15.93
N SER A 61 5.61 14.81 14.70
CA SER A 61 4.87 14.45 13.50
C SER A 61 4.96 12.95 13.18
N GLN A 62 3.89 12.42 12.61
CA GLN A 62 3.87 11.05 12.11
C GLN A 62 4.46 10.99 10.69
N LEU A 63 5.16 9.90 10.38
CA LEU A 63 5.62 9.63 9.01
C LEU A 63 4.45 9.25 8.10
N PRO A 64 4.53 9.54 6.79
CA PRO A 64 5.65 10.20 6.09
C PRO A 64 5.70 11.71 6.28
N ILE A 65 6.90 12.28 6.11
CA ILE A 65 7.15 13.74 6.12
C ILE A 65 7.86 14.10 4.82
N LEU A 66 7.47 15.22 4.22
CA LEU A 66 8.13 15.80 3.05
C LEU A 66 8.86 17.08 3.46
N LEU A 67 10.14 17.19 3.15
CA LEU A 67 10.86 18.46 3.15
C LEU A 67 10.94 18.99 1.71
N TYR A 68 10.44 20.20 1.50
CA TYR A 68 10.52 20.92 0.23
C TYR A 68 11.22 22.25 0.48
N ASP A 69 12.45 22.41 -0.02
CA ASP A 69 13.27 23.62 0.18
C ASP A 69 13.44 24.03 1.65
N GLY A 70 13.47 23.05 2.55
CA GLY A 70 13.60 23.25 4.00
C GLY A 70 12.27 23.37 4.75
N ASP A 71 11.16 23.57 4.03
CA ASP A 71 9.83 23.61 4.64
C ASP A 71 9.27 22.20 4.83
N ALA A 72 8.99 21.85 6.09
CA ALA A 72 8.39 20.58 6.43
C ALA A 72 6.88 20.57 6.17
N LYS A 73 6.43 19.55 5.45
CA LYS A 73 5.03 19.24 5.22
C LYS A 73 4.71 17.91 5.88
N THR A 74 3.64 17.93 6.65
CA THR A 74 3.12 16.81 7.41
C THR A 74 1.68 16.55 6.98
N ASP A 75 1.11 15.40 7.35
CA ASP A 75 -0.16 14.88 6.83
C ASP A 75 -0.06 14.39 5.38
N THR A 76 -0.48 13.15 5.16
CA THR A 76 -0.32 12.47 3.87
C THR A 76 -1.18 13.10 2.77
N LEU A 77 -2.37 13.60 3.09
CA LEU A 77 -3.27 14.20 2.10
C LEU A 77 -2.77 15.59 1.71
N GLN A 78 -2.36 16.41 2.68
CA GLN A 78 -1.77 17.73 2.42
C GLN A 78 -0.49 17.64 1.60
N ILE A 79 0.36 16.65 1.87
CA ILE A 79 1.57 16.42 1.05
C ILE A 79 1.19 16.02 -0.38
N GLU A 80 0.22 15.13 -0.55
CA GLU A 80 -0.24 14.71 -1.89
C GLU A 80 -0.81 15.89 -2.69
N GLU A 81 -1.69 16.69 -2.09
CA GLU A 81 -2.26 17.90 -2.70
C GLU A 81 -1.15 18.87 -3.11
N PHE A 82 -0.21 19.16 -2.20
CA PHE A 82 0.94 20.02 -2.48
C PHE A 82 1.79 19.51 -3.66
N LEU A 83 2.06 18.21 -3.71
CA LEU A 83 2.87 17.61 -4.78
C LEU A 83 2.14 17.63 -6.13
N GLU A 84 0.82 17.43 -6.16
CA GLU A 84 0.04 17.51 -7.40
C GLU A 84 -0.04 18.94 -7.92
N GLU A 85 -0.20 19.93 -7.04
CA GLU A 85 -0.21 21.36 -7.39
C GLU A 85 1.17 21.87 -7.84
N THR A 86 2.23 21.45 -7.14
CA THR A 86 3.60 21.96 -7.39
C THR A 86 4.29 21.23 -8.54
N LEU A 87 4.02 19.93 -8.70
CA LEU A 87 4.60 19.09 -9.75
C LEU A 87 3.53 18.73 -10.79
N GLY A 88 2.91 19.75 -11.39
CA GLY A 88 1.87 19.60 -12.40
C GLY A 88 2.37 19.74 -13.85
N PRO A 89 1.47 19.60 -14.84
CA PRO A 89 1.78 19.88 -16.24
C PRO A 89 2.13 21.36 -16.47
N PRO A 90 3.01 21.68 -17.44
CA PRO A 90 3.57 20.79 -18.46
C PRO A 90 4.86 20.07 -18.03
N GLU A 91 5.53 20.48 -16.93
CA GLU A 91 6.82 19.89 -16.56
C GLU A 91 6.70 18.45 -16.02
N PHE A 92 5.61 18.13 -15.34
CA PHE A 92 5.39 16.83 -14.71
C PHE A 92 4.00 16.27 -15.05
N PRO A 93 3.81 14.94 -15.04
CA PRO A 93 2.50 14.36 -15.32
C PRO A 93 1.50 14.68 -14.20
N SER A 94 0.24 14.93 -14.55
CA SER A 94 -0.84 14.89 -13.56
C SER A 94 -1.16 13.43 -13.22
N LEU A 95 -1.29 13.15 -11.91
CA LEU A 95 -1.66 11.84 -11.40
C LEU A 95 -3.10 11.82 -10.89
N ALA A 96 -3.82 12.94 -10.99
CA ALA A 96 -5.21 13.03 -10.62
C ALA A 96 -6.07 12.07 -11.47
N PRO A 97 -6.92 11.23 -10.86
CA PRO A 97 -7.80 10.35 -11.61
C PRO A 97 -8.83 11.16 -12.40
N ARG A 98 -9.17 10.69 -13.60
CA ARG A 98 -10.19 11.29 -14.46
C ARG A 98 -11.60 11.05 -13.92
N TYR A 99 -11.86 9.86 -13.37
CA TYR A 99 -13.17 9.48 -12.91
C TYR A 99 -13.25 9.60 -11.38
N ARG A 100 -14.21 10.39 -10.89
CA ARG A 100 -14.45 10.55 -9.45
C ARG A 100 -14.67 9.22 -8.72
N GLU A 101 -15.28 8.25 -9.39
CA GLU A 101 -15.49 6.92 -8.83
C GLU A 101 -14.19 6.18 -8.53
N SER A 102 -13.13 6.37 -9.35
CA SER A 102 -11.81 5.76 -9.14
C SER A 102 -11.22 6.15 -7.79
N THR A 103 -11.36 7.41 -7.37
CA THR A 103 -10.89 7.90 -6.07
C THR A 103 -11.55 7.19 -4.89
N THR A 104 -12.80 6.74 -5.05
CA THR A 104 -13.59 6.11 -3.99
C THR A 104 -13.63 4.58 -4.06
N ALA A 105 -13.25 4.00 -5.19
CA ALA A 105 -13.27 2.57 -5.40
C ALA A 105 -12.37 1.84 -4.38
N GLY A 106 -12.95 0.91 -3.63
CA GLY A 106 -12.22 0.13 -2.63
C GLY A 106 -11.80 0.89 -1.36
N ASN A 107 -12.29 2.12 -1.14
CA ASN A 107 -11.89 2.95 0.00
C ASN A 107 -12.18 2.31 1.37
N ASP A 108 -13.21 1.46 1.48
CA ASP A 108 -13.59 0.81 2.72
C ASP A 108 -12.94 -0.57 2.93
N VAL A 109 -12.26 -1.13 1.91
CA VAL A 109 -11.63 -2.47 1.97
C VAL A 109 -10.68 -2.59 3.15
N PHE A 110 -9.77 -1.62 3.32
CA PHE A 110 -8.75 -1.70 4.38
C PHE A 110 -9.34 -1.57 5.79
N HIS A 111 -10.43 -0.81 5.93
CA HIS A 111 -11.16 -0.71 7.20
C HIS A 111 -11.86 -2.04 7.54
N ARG A 112 -12.52 -2.69 6.56
CA ARG A 112 -13.13 -4.03 6.76
C ARG A 112 -12.07 -5.08 7.08
N PHE A 113 -10.94 -5.05 6.38
CA PHE A 113 -9.79 -5.90 6.66
C PHE A 113 -9.27 -5.70 8.08
N SER A 114 -9.08 -4.46 8.51
CA SER A 114 -8.60 -4.15 9.86
C SER A 114 -9.53 -4.69 10.94
N ALA A 115 -10.84 -4.57 10.76
CA ALA A 115 -11.83 -5.14 11.66
C ALA A 115 -11.78 -6.67 11.68
N PHE A 116 -11.68 -7.31 10.51
CA PHE A 116 -11.59 -8.78 10.38
C PHE A 116 -10.33 -9.36 11.01
N ILE A 117 -9.16 -8.80 10.70
CA ILE A 117 -7.88 -9.39 11.10
C ILE A 117 -7.58 -9.21 12.60
N LYS A 118 -8.04 -8.09 13.18
CA LYS A 118 -7.87 -7.76 14.60
C LYS A 118 -8.99 -8.28 15.49
N ASN A 119 -9.96 -9.01 14.93
CA ASN A 119 -11.10 -9.53 15.68
C ASN A 119 -10.66 -10.53 16.77
N PRO A 120 -10.97 -10.29 18.06
CA PRO A 120 -10.69 -11.23 19.13
C PRO A 120 -11.81 -12.26 19.35
N VAL A 121 -12.98 -12.12 18.71
CA VAL A 121 -14.17 -12.93 18.98
C VAL A 121 -14.46 -13.91 17.83
N PRO A 122 -14.10 -15.21 17.94
CA PRO A 122 -14.23 -16.17 16.83
C PRO A 122 -15.64 -16.27 16.23
N ALA A 123 -16.68 -16.10 17.05
CA ALA A 123 -18.07 -16.12 16.60
C ALA A 123 -18.40 -15.01 15.56
N GLN A 124 -17.63 -13.92 15.54
CA GLN A 124 -17.82 -12.80 14.59
C GLN A 124 -16.98 -12.94 13.31
N ASP A 125 -16.04 -13.89 13.24
CA ASP A 125 -15.10 -14.00 12.13
C ASP A 125 -15.81 -14.12 10.78
N ASN A 126 -16.81 -15.00 10.69
CA ASN A 126 -17.53 -15.20 9.43
C ASN A 126 -18.26 -13.93 9.00
N ALA A 127 -18.92 -13.23 9.93
CA ALA A 127 -19.60 -11.98 9.63
C ALA A 127 -18.64 -10.91 9.13
N LEU A 128 -17.48 -10.74 9.79
CA LEU A 128 -16.47 -9.76 9.40
C LEU A 128 -15.80 -10.12 8.07
N TYR A 129 -15.53 -11.40 7.83
CA TYR A 129 -15.00 -11.88 6.55
C TYR A 129 -16.00 -11.62 5.41
N GLN A 130 -17.30 -11.86 5.62
CA GLN A 130 -18.34 -11.53 4.64
C GLN A 130 -18.42 -10.03 4.35
N LEU A 131 -18.17 -9.16 5.33
CA LEU A 131 -18.09 -7.72 5.11
C LEU A 131 -16.87 -7.33 4.26
N LEU A 132 -15.72 -7.96 4.49
CA LEU A 132 -14.51 -7.78 3.66
C LEU A 132 -14.77 -8.27 2.23
N LEU A 133 -15.34 -9.46 2.06
CA LEU A 133 -15.69 -10.01 0.75
C LEU A 133 -16.63 -9.08 -0.02
N ARG A 134 -17.68 -8.57 0.62
CA ARG A 134 -18.58 -7.60 -0.02
C ARG A 134 -17.86 -6.34 -0.50
N ALA A 135 -16.87 -5.85 0.25
CA ALA A 135 -16.06 -4.70 -0.16
C ALA A 135 -15.18 -5.04 -1.38
N LEU A 136 -14.52 -6.20 -1.36
CA LEU A 136 -13.74 -6.70 -2.48
C LEU A 136 -14.59 -6.96 -3.73
N THR A 137 -15.80 -7.50 -3.60
CA THR A 137 -16.73 -7.71 -4.71
C THR A 137 -17.16 -6.40 -5.35
N ARG A 138 -17.36 -5.32 -4.57
CA ARG A 138 -17.64 -3.99 -5.14
C ARG A 138 -16.44 -3.44 -5.91
N LEU A 139 -15.23 -3.58 -5.36
CA LEU A 139 -14.01 -3.19 -6.06
C LEU A 139 -13.81 -4.01 -7.35
N ASP A 140 -14.06 -5.32 -7.30
CA ASP A 140 -14.00 -6.21 -8.47
C ASP A 140 -14.98 -5.78 -9.57
N GLY A 141 -16.23 -5.53 -9.19
CA GLY A 141 -17.25 -5.03 -10.11
C GLY A 141 -16.85 -3.71 -10.77
N TYR A 142 -16.22 -2.80 -10.01
CA TYR A 142 -15.66 -1.57 -10.57
C TYR A 142 -14.53 -1.83 -11.57
N LEU A 143 -13.55 -2.68 -11.21
CA LEU A 143 -12.39 -3.03 -12.04
C LEU A 143 -12.77 -3.77 -13.33
N ARG A 144 -13.88 -4.51 -13.32
CA ARG A 144 -14.39 -5.26 -14.49
C ARG A 144 -15.32 -4.45 -15.37
N ARG A 145 -15.97 -3.41 -14.84
CA ARG A 145 -16.86 -2.56 -15.64
C ARG A 145 -16.04 -1.63 -16.54
N PRO A 146 -16.26 -1.65 -17.87
CA PRO A 146 -15.64 -0.69 -18.78
C PRO A 146 -15.89 0.76 -18.37
N LEU A 147 -14.85 1.60 -18.42
CA LEU A 147 -14.98 3.04 -18.23
C LEU A 147 -15.26 3.75 -19.55
N GLU A 148 -15.70 5.01 -19.49
CA GLU A 148 -16.13 5.76 -20.68
C GLU A 148 -15.04 5.84 -21.77
N HIS A 149 -13.76 5.93 -21.40
CA HIS A 149 -12.67 5.99 -22.36
C HIS A 149 -12.45 4.66 -23.10
N GLU A 150 -12.74 3.53 -22.47
CA GLU A 150 -12.69 2.21 -23.11
C GLU A 150 -13.88 2.05 -24.05
N LEU A 151 -15.08 2.46 -23.63
CA LEU A 151 -16.29 2.40 -24.44
C LEU A 151 -16.27 3.36 -25.63
N ALA A 152 -15.56 4.49 -25.52
CA ALA A 152 -15.33 5.39 -26.64
C ALA A 152 -14.48 4.73 -27.75
N GLN A 153 -13.59 3.79 -27.39
CA GLN A 153 -12.74 3.04 -28.33
C GLN A 153 -13.40 1.75 -28.81
N GLU A 154 -14.07 1.03 -27.91
CA GLU A 154 -14.76 -0.24 -28.18
C GLU A 154 -16.16 -0.22 -27.52
N PRO A 155 -17.20 0.33 -28.18
CA PRO A 155 -18.54 0.52 -27.59
C PRO A 155 -19.25 -0.77 -27.17
N GLN A 156 -18.82 -1.91 -27.73
CA GLN A 156 -19.38 -3.24 -27.46
C GLN A 156 -18.64 -3.97 -26.33
N LEU A 157 -17.60 -3.36 -25.74
CA LEU A 157 -16.79 -3.98 -24.70
C LEU A 157 -17.65 -4.35 -23.49
N GLN A 158 -17.67 -5.63 -23.14
CA GLN A 158 -18.47 -6.15 -22.02
C GLN A 158 -17.68 -6.13 -20.70
N GLU A 159 -16.39 -6.42 -20.77
CA GLU A 159 -15.49 -6.43 -19.61
C GLU A 159 -14.28 -5.52 -19.89
N SER A 160 -13.97 -4.67 -18.91
CA SER A 160 -12.83 -3.77 -18.96
C SER A 160 -11.54 -4.54 -19.12
N ARG A 161 -10.58 -3.99 -19.87
CA ARG A 161 -9.24 -4.55 -20.05
C ARG A 161 -8.15 -3.73 -19.34
N ARG A 162 -8.53 -2.57 -18.78
CA ARG A 162 -7.60 -1.65 -18.11
C ARG A 162 -6.79 -2.31 -16.98
N ARG A 163 -5.57 -1.84 -16.81
CA ARG A 163 -4.63 -2.35 -15.81
C ARG A 163 -4.87 -1.83 -14.39
N PHE A 164 -5.32 -0.57 -14.26
CA PHE A 164 -5.42 0.17 -13.00
C PHE A 164 -6.80 0.81 -12.80
N LEU A 165 -7.01 1.53 -11.70
CA LEU A 165 -8.35 2.02 -11.33
C LEU A 165 -8.99 2.90 -12.41
N ASP A 166 -8.20 3.84 -12.96
CA ASP A 166 -8.68 4.90 -13.86
C ASP A 166 -8.33 4.66 -15.34
N GLY A 167 -7.47 3.67 -15.63
CA GLY A 167 -6.97 3.36 -16.97
C GLY A 167 -5.73 2.48 -16.94
N ASP A 168 -4.82 2.66 -17.91
CA ASP A 168 -3.59 1.87 -18.03
C ASP A 168 -2.34 2.51 -17.39
N GLN A 169 -2.50 3.69 -16.79
CA GLN A 169 -1.47 4.38 -16.02
C GLN A 169 -1.88 4.46 -14.55
N LEU A 170 -0.90 4.44 -13.65
CA LEU A 170 -1.14 4.63 -12.21
C LEU A 170 -1.53 6.08 -11.91
N THR A 171 -2.48 6.24 -11.00
CA THR A 171 -3.00 7.52 -10.50
C THR A 171 -2.83 7.63 -8.99
N LEU A 172 -3.20 8.77 -8.41
CA LEU A 172 -3.28 8.97 -6.96
C LEU A 172 -4.22 7.96 -6.28
N ALA A 173 -5.30 7.56 -6.97
CA ALA A 173 -6.21 6.54 -6.47
C ALA A 173 -5.50 5.20 -6.28
N ASP A 174 -4.66 4.82 -7.24
CA ASP A 174 -3.88 3.58 -7.17
C ASP A 174 -2.81 3.65 -6.07
N CYS A 175 -2.12 4.79 -5.94
CA CYS A 175 -1.15 5.03 -4.87
C CYS A 175 -1.77 4.92 -3.47
N SER A 176 -3.05 5.27 -3.33
CA SER A 176 -3.80 5.16 -2.07
C SER A 176 -4.26 3.73 -1.77
N LEU A 177 -4.67 2.98 -2.79
CA LEU A 177 -5.29 1.66 -2.64
C LEU A 177 -4.28 0.50 -2.67
N LEU A 178 -3.30 0.50 -3.58
CA LEU A 178 -2.38 -0.63 -3.79
C LEU A 178 -1.59 -1.03 -2.54
N PRO A 179 -0.97 -0.11 -1.78
CA PRO A 179 -0.26 -0.46 -0.55
C PRO A 179 -1.17 -1.21 0.44
N LYS A 180 -2.40 -0.71 0.63
CA LYS A 180 -3.39 -1.27 1.54
C LYS A 180 -3.89 -2.64 1.09
N LEU A 181 -4.16 -2.78 -0.21
CA LEU A 181 -4.68 -4.01 -0.80
C LEU A 181 -3.62 -5.13 -0.76
N TYR A 182 -2.36 -4.81 -1.05
CA TYR A 182 -1.27 -5.78 -0.97
C TYR A 182 -1.00 -6.25 0.47
N ILE A 183 -1.04 -5.34 1.45
CA ILE A 183 -0.95 -5.70 2.87
C ILE A 183 -2.08 -6.64 3.26
N MET A 184 -3.32 -6.30 2.87
CA MET A 184 -4.48 -7.14 3.14
C MET A 184 -4.28 -8.55 2.58
N ASP A 185 -3.90 -8.69 1.31
CA ASP A 185 -3.73 -10.00 0.67
C ASP A 185 -2.62 -10.82 1.34
N THR A 186 -1.47 -10.20 1.61
CA THR A 186 -0.33 -10.81 2.31
C THR A 186 -0.73 -11.34 3.70
N VAL A 187 -1.41 -10.50 4.49
CA VAL A 187 -1.76 -10.81 5.88
C VAL A 187 -2.90 -11.84 5.95
N CYS A 188 -3.94 -11.70 5.13
CA CYS A 188 -5.06 -12.65 5.08
C CYS A 188 -4.60 -14.04 4.60
N THR A 189 -3.72 -14.09 3.60
CA THR A 189 -3.13 -15.34 3.11
C THR A 189 -2.33 -16.04 4.21
N HIS A 190 -1.48 -15.31 4.93
CA HIS A 190 -0.62 -15.90 5.95
C HIS A 190 -1.35 -16.29 7.25
N PHE A 191 -2.14 -15.39 7.83
CA PHE A 191 -2.69 -15.57 9.18
C PHE A 191 -4.09 -16.20 9.23
N ARG A 192 -4.81 -16.17 8.11
CA ARG A 192 -6.20 -16.64 8.03
C ARG A 192 -6.40 -17.69 6.94
N GLN A 193 -5.39 -17.95 6.09
CA GLN A 193 -5.46 -18.89 4.97
C GLN A 193 -6.64 -18.57 4.01
N VAL A 194 -6.96 -17.28 3.88
CA VAL A 194 -8.02 -16.77 3.01
C VAL A 194 -7.42 -15.74 2.05
N PRO A 195 -6.75 -16.18 0.97
CA PRO A 195 -6.31 -15.27 -0.07
C PRO A 195 -7.51 -14.60 -0.77
N ILE A 196 -7.27 -13.60 -1.60
CA ILE A 196 -8.33 -13.05 -2.48
C ILE A 196 -8.94 -14.20 -3.31
N PRO A 197 -10.28 -14.39 -3.27
CA PRO A 197 -10.94 -15.46 -4.01
C PRO A 197 -10.67 -15.39 -5.52
N ALA A 198 -10.58 -16.56 -6.17
CA ALA A 198 -10.25 -16.66 -7.59
C ALA A 198 -11.31 -16.03 -8.50
N GLU A 199 -12.55 -15.96 -8.03
CA GLU A 199 -13.68 -15.38 -8.73
C GLU A 199 -13.58 -13.85 -8.86
N LEU A 200 -12.77 -13.20 -8.01
CA LEU A 200 -12.52 -11.76 -8.05
C LEU A 200 -11.38 -11.43 -9.04
N CYS A 201 -11.62 -11.76 -10.31
CA CYS A 201 -10.61 -11.68 -11.37
C CYS A 201 -10.10 -10.26 -11.64
N GLY A 202 -10.94 -9.24 -11.47
CA GLY A 202 -10.55 -7.84 -11.64
C GLY A 202 -9.57 -7.38 -10.57
N VAL A 203 -9.85 -7.71 -9.30
CA VAL A 203 -8.94 -7.41 -8.18
C VAL A 203 -7.61 -8.13 -8.35
N ARG A 204 -7.63 -9.40 -8.74
CA ARG A 204 -6.42 -10.19 -8.99
C ARG A 204 -5.58 -9.59 -10.12
N ARG A 205 -6.21 -9.31 -11.27
CA ARG A 205 -5.54 -8.65 -12.41
C ARG A 205 -4.90 -7.33 -12.01
N TYR A 206 -5.59 -6.55 -11.18
CA TYR A 206 -5.10 -5.26 -10.70
C TYR A 206 -3.83 -5.40 -9.85
N LEU A 207 -3.83 -6.32 -8.86
CA LEU A 207 -2.64 -6.60 -8.05
C LEU A 207 -1.51 -7.20 -8.88
N GLU A 208 -1.81 -8.16 -9.76
CA GLU A 208 -0.81 -8.77 -10.66
C GLU A 208 -0.18 -7.70 -11.58
N SER A 209 -0.98 -6.77 -12.11
CA SER A 209 -0.50 -5.65 -12.92
C SER A 209 0.41 -4.72 -12.12
N ALA A 210 0.04 -4.36 -10.89
CA ALA A 210 0.84 -3.52 -10.01
C ALA A 210 2.17 -4.19 -9.62
N LEU A 211 2.14 -5.50 -9.36
CA LEU A 211 3.33 -6.33 -9.13
C LEU A 211 4.21 -6.50 -10.36
N GLN A 212 3.92 -5.86 -11.51
CA GLN A 212 4.85 -5.74 -12.63
C GLN A 212 5.42 -4.33 -12.79
N VAL A 213 4.90 -3.34 -12.07
CA VAL A 213 5.31 -1.94 -12.15
C VAL A 213 6.44 -1.64 -11.19
N LYS A 214 7.51 -0.99 -11.67
CA LYS A 214 8.71 -0.70 -10.88
C LYS A 214 8.42 0.24 -9.70
N GLU A 215 7.55 1.22 -9.90
CA GLU A 215 7.14 2.21 -8.89
C GLU A 215 6.42 1.54 -7.71
N PHE A 216 5.65 0.48 -7.97
CA PHE A 216 5.06 -0.31 -6.90
C PHE A 216 6.07 -1.28 -6.27
N LYS A 217 6.84 -2.01 -7.09
CA LYS A 217 7.83 -3.00 -6.61
C LYS A 217 8.87 -2.39 -5.68
N TYR A 218 9.46 -1.25 -6.05
CA TYR A 218 10.56 -0.64 -5.30
C TYR A 218 10.11 0.03 -4.01
N THR A 219 8.84 0.38 -3.90
CA THR A 219 8.27 1.05 -2.73
C THR A 219 7.63 0.06 -1.75
N CYS A 220 7.41 -1.18 -2.19
CA CYS A 220 6.79 -2.22 -1.39
C CYS A 220 7.77 -2.78 -0.35
N PRO A 221 7.40 -2.81 0.95
CA PRO A 221 8.20 -3.49 1.95
C PRO A 221 8.20 -5.00 1.70
N CYS A 222 9.23 -5.69 2.20
CA CYS A 222 9.27 -7.15 2.08
C CYS A 222 8.10 -7.80 2.85
N SER A 223 7.60 -8.94 2.37
CA SER A 223 6.45 -9.59 3.01
C SER A 223 6.72 -9.95 4.48
N ALA A 224 7.96 -10.29 4.83
CA ALA A 224 8.35 -10.58 6.21
C ALA A 224 8.13 -9.38 7.16
N GLU A 225 8.43 -8.16 6.71
CA GLU A 225 8.22 -6.91 7.44
C GLU A 225 6.72 -6.64 7.64
N ILE A 226 5.90 -6.86 6.61
CA ILE A 226 4.43 -6.76 6.72
C ILE A 226 3.90 -7.75 7.76
N LEU A 227 4.33 -9.02 7.69
CA LEU A 227 3.86 -10.06 8.60
C LEU A 227 4.31 -9.81 10.04
N ALA A 228 5.54 -9.33 10.24
CA ALA A 228 6.05 -8.94 11.55
C ALA A 228 5.19 -7.83 12.18
N ALA A 229 4.82 -6.80 11.40
CA ALA A 229 3.98 -5.69 11.86
C ALA A 229 2.58 -6.12 12.32
N TYR A 230 2.04 -7.22 11.78
CA TYR A 230 0.71 -7.73 12.15
C TYR A 230 0.74 -8.85 13.20
N ARG A 231 1.90 -9.41 13.54
CA ARG A 231 2.04 -10.56 14.45
C ARG A 231 1.37 -10.33 15.82
N MET A 232 1.46 -9.12 16.37
CA MET A 232 0.83 -8.77 17.66
C MET A 232 -0.64 -8.36 17.53
N ALA A 233 -1.06 -7.93 16.34
CA ALA A 233 -2.42 -7.44 16.10
C ALA A 233 -3.39 -8.55 15.70
N VAL A 234 -2.87 -9.66 15.17
CA VAL A 234 -3.65 -10.82 14.76
C VAL A 234 -3.91 -11.69 15.98
N HIS A 235 -5.18 -11.95 16.29
CA HIS A 235 -5.53 -13.02 17.23
C HIS A 235 -5.48 -14.37 16.50
N PRO A 236 -4.60 -15.31 16.89
CA PRO A 236 -4.49 -16.59 16.21
C PRO A 236 -5.74 -17.44 16.42
N ARG A 237 -6.17 -18.15 15.36
CA ARG A 237 -7.14 -19.24 15.48
C ARG A 237 -6.40 -20.48 16.01
N TYR A 238 -6.10 -20.53 17.31
CA TYR A 238 -5.40 -21.65 17.96
C TYR A 238 -3.98 -21.92 17.37
N PRO A 239 -3.09 -22.71 18.02
CA PRO A 239 -1.66 -22.39 18.01
C PRO A 239 -1.03 -22.54 16.63
N LEU A 240 -0.24 -21.52 16.26
CA LEU A 240 0.73 -21.62 15.17
C LEU A 240 1.55 -22.91 15.36
N PRO A 241 1.80 -23.72 14.32
CA PRO A 241 2.67 -24.88 14.45
C PRO A 241 4.00 -24.40 15.04
N THR A 242 4.32 -24.88 16.23
CA THR A 242 5.59 -24.62 16.88
C THR A 242 6.68 -25.12 15.93
N ALA A 243 7.58 -24.23 15.53
CA ALA A 243 8.81 -24.63 14.87
C ALA A 243 9.47 -25.70 15.74
N ASP A 244 9.59 -26.92 15.21
CA ASP A 244 10.22 -28.05 15.85
C ASP A 244 11.57 -27.63 16.44
N ARG A 245 11.61 -27.47 17.77
CA ARG A 245 12.85 -27.56 18.53
C ARG A 245 13.07 -29.03 18.82
N HIS A 246 13.54 -29.76 17.82
CA HIS A 246 14.25 -31.01 18.08
C HIS A 246 15.72 -30.67 18.34
N PRO A 247 16.27 -30.87 19.56
CA PRO A 247 17.70 -30.97 19.72
C PRO A 247 18.11 -32.33 19.15
N VAL A 248 18.82 -32.33 18.02
CA VAL A 248 19.48 -33.53 17.54
C VAL A 248 20.62 -33.85 18.51
N CYS A 249 20.34 -34.66 19.52
CA CYS A 249 21.38 -35.31 20.30
C CYS A 249 22.00 -36.40 19.43
N PHE A 250 23.15 -36.10 18.83
CA PHE A 250 24.08 -37.14 18.40
C PHE A 250 24.65 -37.81 19.64
N SER A 251 24.13 -38.99 20.00
CA SER A 251 24.85 -39.93 20.84
C SER A 251 25.66 -40.83 19.93
N THR A 252 26.97 -40.68 20.03
CA THR A 252 27.98 -41.60 19.49
C THR A 252 28.04 -42.88 20.33
N ALA A 253 28.42 -43.96 19.65
CA ALA A 253 29.12 -45.17 20.14
C ALA A 253 28.30 -46.30 20.79
N PRO A 254 28.81 -47.56 20.76
CA PRO A 254 30.10 -48.03 20.23
C PRO A 254 30.04 -48.84 18.93
#